data_AF-M0QX09-F1
#
_entry.id   AF-M0QX09-F1
#
_cell.length_a   1.000
_cell.length_b   1.000
_cell.length_c   1.000
_cell.angle_alpha   90.00
_cell.angle_beta   90.00
_cell.angle_gamma   90.00
#
_symmetry.space_group_name_H-M   'P 1'
#
loop_
_entity.id
_entity.type
_entity.pdbx_description
1 polymer ?
#
loop_
_entity_poly.entity_id
_entity_poly.type
_entity_poly.pdbx_seq_one_letter_code
_entity_poly.pdbx_strand_id
1 'polypeptide(L)' 'MPVSLEEQILNSTFEACDPQRTGTVAVAQVLAYLEAVTGQGPQDARLQTLANSLDPNGEGPKATVDLDTFLVVMR' A
#
# COMPACT_ATOMS: atom_id res chain seq x y z
N MET A 1 -10.73 16.84 -14.43
CA MET A 1 -10.13 15.74 -15.22
C MET A 1 -10.59 14.44 -14.58
N PRO A 2 -11.08 13.44 -15.32
CA PRO A 2 -11.41 12.15 -14.73
C PRO A 2 -10.12 11.46 -14.25
N VAL A 3 -10.17 10.92 -13.03
CA VAL A 3 -9.10 10.08 -12.47
C VAL A 3 -8.94 8.83 -13.33
N SER A 4 -7.69 8.44 -13.62
CA SER A 4 -7.41 7.26 -14.44
C SER A 4 -7.96 5.99 -13.76
N LEU A 5 -8.26 4.95 -14.55
CA LEU A 5 -8.73 3.67 -13.98
C LEU A 5 -7.74 3.09 -12.98
N GLU A 6 -6.44 3.23 -13.27
CA GLU A 6 -5.34 2.87 -12.36
C GLU A 6 -5.49 3.59 -11.01
N GLU A 7 -5.65 4.92 -11.03
CA GLU A 7 -5.78 5.71 -9.80
C GLU A 7 -7.05 5.36 -9.02
N GLN A 8 -8.15 5.02 -9.70
CA GLN A 8 -9.38 4.54 -9.03
C GLN A 8 -9.18 3.19 -8.33
N ILE A 9 -8.45 2.25 -8.96
CA ILE A 9 -8.13 0.94 -8.36
C ILE A 9 -7.22 1.13 -7.15
N LEU A 10 -6.21 2.00 -7.27
CA LEU A 10 -5.29 2.30 -6.18
C LEU A 10 -6.02 2.98 -5.01
N ASN A 11 -6.87 3.98 -5.27
CA ASN A 11 -7.68 4.61 -4.23
C ASN A 11 -8.57 3.59 -3.51
N SER A 12 -9.26 2.73 -4.27
CA SER A 12 -10.12 1.68 -3.67
C SER A 12 -9.31 0.68 -2.83
N THR A 13 -8.08 0.36 -3.26
CA THR A 13 -7.15 -0.50 -2.52
C THR A 13 -6.73 0.14 -1.21
N PHE A 14 -6.38 1.42 -1.23
CA PHE A 14 -6.00 2.16 -0.04
C PHE A 14 -7.17 2.26 0.95
N GLU A 15 -8.38 2.59 0.47
CA GLU A 15 -9.59 2.64 1.29
C GLU A 15 -9.93 1.28 1.92
N ALA A 16 -9.71 0.18 1.21
CA ALA A 16 -9.89 -1.16 1.77
C ALA A 16 -8.88 -1.45 2.89
N CYS A 17 -7.69 -0.85 2.84
CA CYS A 17 -6.67 -0.97 3.88
C CYS A 17 -6.86 0.05 5.02
N ASP A 18 -7.63 1.12 4.81
CA ASP A 18 -8.01 2.14 5.80
C ASP A 18 -9.52 2.12 6.15
N PRO A 19 -10.05 1.03 6.76
CA PRO A 19 -11.47 0.97 7.11
C PRO A 19 -11.89 2.03 8.14
N GLN A 20 -10.92 2.59 8.88
CA GLN A 20 -11.15 3.60 9.90
C GLN A 20 -11.09 5.03 9.34
N ARG A 21 -10.68 5.20 8.08
CA ARG A 21 -10.50 6.50 7.43
C ARG A 21 -9.61 7.44 8.23
N THR A 22 -8.50 6.92 8.73
CA THR A 22 -7.46 7.70 9.42
C THR A 22 -6.66 8.58 8.46
N GLY A 23 -6.67 8.26 7.16
CA GLY A 23 -5.86 8.92 6.12
C GLY A 23 -4.43 8.36 6.01
N THR A 24 -4.07 7.40 6.86
CA THR A 24 -2.78 6.71 6.82
C THR A 24 -2.96 5.23 7.12
N VAL A 25 -2.22 4.39 6.41
CA VAL A 25 -2.32 2.93 6.53
C VAL A 25 -0.97 2.36 6.92
N ALA A 26 -0.95 1.38 7.82
CA ALA A 26 0.29 0.66 8.12
C ALA A 26 0.80 -0.07 6.86
N VAL A 27 2.10 0.02 6.57
CA VAL A 27 2.71 -0.66 5.41
C VAL A 27 2.46 -2.17 5.48
N ALA A 28 2.51 -2.76 6.67
CA ALA A 28 2.18 -4.16 6.90
C ALA A 28 0.73 -4.52 6.50
N GLN A 29 -0.23 -3.62 6.69
CA GLN A 29 -1.62 -3.82 6.30
C GLN A 29 -1.79 -3.83 4.78
N VAL A 30 -1.10 -2.91 4.08
CA VAL A 30 -1.07 -2.86 2.61
C VAL A 30 -0.50 -4.17 2.05
N LEU A 31 0.62 -4.64 2.60
CA LEU A 31 1.24 -5.89 2.17
C LEU A 31 0.34 -7.09 2.45
N ALA A 32 -0.25 -7.19 3.65
CA ALA A 32 -1.17 -8.28 3.98
C ALA A 32 -2.40 -8.31 3.04
N TYR A 33 -2.93 -7.14 2.67
CA TYR A 33 -4.00 -7.05 1.69
C TYR A 33 -3.54 -7.54 0.31
N LEU A 34 -2.37 -7.08 -0.16
CA LEU A 34 -1.80 -7.49 -1.44
C LEU A 34 -1.54 -8.99 -1.49
N GLU A 35 -0.95 -9.58 -0.45
CA GLU A 35 -0.76 -11.03 -0.30
C GLU A 35 -2.09 -11.79 -0.45
N ALA A 36 -3.15 -11.31 0.21
CA ALA A 36 -4.47 -11.93 0.15
C ALA A 36 -5.12 -11.87 -1.24
N VAL A 37 -4.94 -10.77 -1.98
CA VAL A 37 -5.58 -10.59 -3.31
C VAL A 37 -4.75 -11.11 -4.48
N THR A 38 -3.42 -11.14 -4.36
CA THR A 38 -2.53 -11.66 -5.41
C THR A 38 -2.10 -13.11 -5.17
N GLY A 39 -2.29 -13.63 -3.96
CA GLY A 39 -1.78 -14.95 -3.55
C GLY A 39 -0.27 -15.01 -3.40
N GLN A 40 0.42 -13.85 -3.43
CA GLN A 40 1.85 -13.77 -3.17
C GLN A 40 2.12 -13.95 -1.68
N GLY A 41 3.23 -14.59 -1.34
CA GLY A 41 3.63 -14.80 0.05
C GLY A 41 4.49 -13.65 0.58
N PRO A 42 4.68 -13.56 1.91
CA PRO A 42 5.47 -12.50 2.55
C PRO A 42 6.97 -12.49 2.20
N GLN A 43 7.47 -13.58 1.59
CA GLN A 43 8.85 -13.69 1.10
C GLN A 43 8.97 -13.36 -0.40
N ASP A 44 7.89 -12.93 -1.03
CA ASP A 44 7.91 -12.53 -2.43
C ASP A 44 8.78 -11.27 -2.58
N ALA A 45 9.78 -11.35 -3.47
CA ALA A 45 10.73 -10.27 -3.68
C ALA A 45 10.05 -8.97 -4.12
N ARG A 46 8.93 -9.04 -4.87
CA ARG A 46 8.19 -7.86 -5.30
C ARG A 46 7.50 -7.17 -4.13
N LEU A 47 6.91 -7.96 -3.23
CA LEU A 47 6.31 -7.42 -2.01
C LEU A 47 7.38 -6.84 -1.06
N GLN A 48 8.56 -7.45 -0.98
CA GLN A 48 9.67 -6.87 -0.21
C GLN A 48 10.19 -5.56 -0.82
N THR A 49 10.32 -5.48 -2.15
CA THR A 49 10.68 -4.22 -2.82
C THR A 49 9.62 -3.14 -2.56
N LEU A 50 8.34 -3.52 -2.62
CA LEU A 50 7.24 -2.61 -2.33
C LEU A 50 7.26 -2.13 -0.87
N ALA A 51 7.48 -3.05 0.08
CA ALA A 51 7.62 -2.73 1.50
C ALA A 51 8.70 -1.66 1.73
N ASN A 52 9.87 -1.85 1.13
CA ASN A 52 10.99 -0.89 1.24
C ASN A 52 10.69 0.45 0.55
N SER A 53 9.85 0.45 -0.49
CA SER A 53 9.47 1.68 -1.20
C SER A 53 8.43 2.48 -0.42
N LEU A 54 7.53 1.79 0.31
CA LEU A 54 6.52 2.39 1.17
C LEU A 54 7.08 2.82 2.54
N ASP A 55 8.23 2.27 2.95
CA ASP A 55 8.95 2.62 4.18
C ASP A 55 10.37 3.13 3.88
N PRO A 56 10.51 4.33 3.27
CA PRO A 56 11.82 4.88 2.94
C PRO A 56 12.65 5.24 4.19
N ASN A 57 12.00 5.41 5.34
CA ASN A 57 12.64 5.76 6.61
C ASN A 57 13.06 4.54 7.44
N GLY A 58 12.66 3.33 7.05
CA GLY A 58 12.97 2.10 7.78
C GLY A 58 12.29 2.00 9.15
N GLU A 59 11.08 2.54 9.29
CA GLU A 59 10.28 2.48 10.52
C GLU A 59 9.75 1.07 10.82
N GLY A 60 9.79 0.18 9.82
CA GLY A 60 9.46 -1.24 9.93
C GLY A 60 7.99 -1.46 10.31
N PRO A 61 7.68 -2.19 11.41
CA PRO A 61 6.31 -2.52 11.78
C PRO A 61 5.41 -1.30 12.07
N LYS A 62 6.01 -0.14 12.34
CA LYS A 62 5.28 1.11 12.62
C LYS A 62 5.17 2.02 11.40
N ALA A 63 5.78 1.65 10.28
CA ALA A 63 5.71 2.44 9.06
C ALA A 63 4.26 2.61 8.63
N THR A 64 3.88 3.86 8.40
CA THR A 64 2.56 4.21 7.84
C THR A 64 2.74 5.01 6.58
N VAL A 65 1.83 4.83 5.64
CA VAL A 65 1.82 5.51 4.35
C VAL A 65 0.49 6.24 4.17
N ASP A 66 0.55 7.50 3.73
CA ASP A 66 -0.62 8.27 3.30
C ASP A 66 -0.99 7.96 1.84
N LEU A 67 -2.15 8.44 1.40
CA LEU A 67 -2.66 8.16 0.05
C LEU A 67 -1.74 8.69 -1.05
N ASP A 68 -1.22 9.92 -0.91
CA ASP A 68 -0.35 10.52 -1.93
C ASP A 68 0.94 9.72 -2.08
N THR A 69 1.59 9.36 -0.96
CA THR A 69 2.79 8.53 -0.96
C THR A 69 2.52 7.14 -1.56
N PHE A 70 1.38 6.53 -1.20
CA PHE A 70 0.98 5.23 -1.74
C PHE A 70 0.80 5.29 -3.26
N LEU A 71 0.12 6.31 -3.79
CA LEU A 71 -0.08 6.49 -5.23
C LEU A 71 1.24 6.70 -5.98
N VAL A 72 2.18 7.46 -5.40
CA VAL A 72 3.50 7.68 -5.99
C VAL A 72 4.31 6.39 -6.09
N VAL A 73 4.20 5.51 -5.09
CA VAL A 73 4.95 4.24 -5.05
C VAL A 73 4.31 3.16 -5.93
N MET A 74 2.99 3.16 -6.06
CA MET A 74 2.23 2.10 -6.75
C MET A 74 1.97 2.36 -8.24
N ARG A 75 2.11 3.61 -8.70
CA ARG A 75 2.04 4.00 -10.12
C ARG A 75 3.36 3.73 -10.84
#